data_AF-A0AB32VIA7-F1
#
_entry.id   AF-A0AB32VIA7-F1
#
_cell.length_a   1.000
_cell.length_b   1.000
_cell.length_c   1.000
_cell.angle_alpha   90.00
_cell.angle_beta   90.00
_cell.angle_gamma   90.00
#
_symmetry.space_group_name_H-M   'P 1'
#
loop_
_entity.id
_entity.type
_entity.pdbx_description
1 polymer ?
#
loop_
_entity_poly.entity_id
_entity_poly.type
_entity_poly.pdbx_seq_one_letter_code
_entity_poly.pdbx_strand_id
1 'polypeptide(L)'
;MDSKLRLIQQSLNTRYSEWIREALDDLPDNFTITDPSISGHPIVFASRGFLKMSRYSREEVIGQNGKIFQGPKTNPRTVMEIREAIREERGVEVSLLNYRKDGTPFWMLFHMRPVFGKEDGRVIHFVAVQVPISTKQRRNGGVSLSEDGSGLNEVVFGSCRKEVDSDSLLELRRVLSLDSGSKVLDIEETCKASDFEERRAATAFNNILSVLTHCSELTGRLVCGKRCSVPGAGYVSSSLNISLGRIKQSFVLIDPHLPDMPIVYASDAFLRLTGYDRHEVLGHNFRVLNGVDTDTSTLHQIKESIQTEQACTVRILSYRKDKSSFWNCLHLSPVRNASGKIAYFVGVQIEDDCKNRDGHGLSPEMRQLSAVGAVKVAVRTSSISAGSSKS
;
A
#
# COMPACT_ATOMS: atom_id res chain seq x y z
N MET A 1 9.41 -14.20 11.83
CA MET A 1 9.55 -12.83 11.27
C MET A 1 10.47 -12.82 10.05
N ASP A 2 11.43 -13.73 9.97
CA ASP A 2 12.50 -13.75 8.94
C ASP A 2 12.02 -13.88 7.48
N SER A 3 10.93 -14.62 7.22
CA SER A 3 10.43 -14.80 5.85
C SER A 3 9.93 -13.49 5.21
N LYS A 4 9.23 -12.62 5.96
CA LYS A 4 8.73 -11.34 5.43
C LYS A 4 9.87 -10.36 5.15
N LEU A 5 10.85 -10.31 6.04
CA LEU A 5 12.02 -9.44 5.87
C LEU A 5 12.84 -9.87 4.63
N ARG A 6 13.00 -11.19 4.42
CA ARG A 6 13.62 -11.72 3.20
C ARG A 6 12.86 -11.33 1.94
N LEU A 7 11.53 -11.45 1.92
CA LEU A 7 10.72 -10.99 0.78
C LEU A 7 10.91 -9.50 0.49
N ILE A 8 10.95 -8.66 1.52
CA ILE A 8 11.20 -7.21 1.38
C ILE A 8 12.60 -6.94 0.83
N GLN A 9 13.61 -7.66 1.31
CA GLN A 9 14.99 -7.53 0.83
C GLN A 9 15.13 -7.96 -0.64
N GLN A 10 14.46 -9.07 -1.01
CA GLN A 10 14.48 -9.64 -2.36
C GLN A 10 13.57 -8.91 -3.35
N SER A 11 12.60 -8.11 -2.88
CA SER A 11 11.61 -7.41 -3.71
C SER A 11 12.26 -6.69 -4.90
N LEU A 12 13.26 -5.84 -4.63
CA LEU A 12 13.99 -5.14 -5.69
C LEU A 12 14.85 -6.09 -6.53
N ASN A 13 15.66 -6.95 -5.89
CA ASN A 13 16.60 -7.84 -6.59
C ASN A 13 15.90 -8.89 -7.48
N THR A 14 14.62 -9.16 -7.23
CA THR A 14 13.80 -10.03 -8.08
C THR A 14 13.54 -9.40 -9.44
N ARG A 15 13.51 -8.07 -9.54
CA ARG A 15 13.17 -7.35 -10.77
C ARG A 15 14.35 -6.60 -11.37
N TYR A 16 15.25 -6.08 -10.55
CA TYR A 16 16.35 -5.23 -10.96
C TYR A 16 17.70 -5.89 -10.65
N SER A 17 18.75 -5.42 -11.32
CA SER A 17 20.11 -5.87 -11.04
C SER A 17 20.52 -5.62 -9.58
N GLU A 18 21.50 -6.38 -9.08
CA GLU A 18 22.00 -6.29 -7.70
C GLU A 18 22.47 -4.88 -7.30
N TRP A 19 22.93 -4.07 -8.27
CA TRP A 19 23.39 -2.69 -8.04
C TRP A 19 22.27 -1.65 -7.92
N ILE A 20 20.99 -2.03 -8.06
CA ILE A 20 19.87 -1.09 -8.02
C ILE A 20 19.85 -0.24 -6.75
N ARG A 21 20.21 -0.82 -5.60
CA ARG A 21 20.19 -0.11 -4.33
C ARG A 21 21.25 0.98 -4.28
N GLU A 22 22.43 0.72 -4.83
CA GLU A 22 23.53 1.69 -4.92
C GLU A 22 23.17 2.82 -5.88
N ALA A 23 22.70 2.48 -7.09
CA ALA A 23 22.28 3.46 -8.08
C ALA A 23 21.14 4.38 -7.59
N LEU A 24 20.20 3.84 -6.81
CA LEU A 24 19.14 4.64 -6.18
C LEU A 24 19.64 5.47 -4.98
N ASP A 25 20.62 4.99 -4.22
CA ASP A 25 21.21 5.70 -3.08
C ASP A 25 22.04 6.92 -3.52
N ASP A 26 22.55 6.92 -4.75
CA ASP A 26 23.29 8.05 -5.35
C ASP A 26 22.38 9.20 -5.81
N LEU A 27 21.06 8.96 -5.90
CA LEU A 27 20.12 10.03 -6.22
C LEU A 27 19.94 10.98 -5.03
N PRO A 28 20.01 12.31 -5.25
CA PRO A 28 19.93 13.31 -4.17
C PRO A 28 18.52 13.49 -3.61
N ASP A 29 17.50 12.95 -4.29
CA ASP A 29 16.10 13.19 -4.01
C ASP A 29 15.58 12.42 -2.79
N ASN A 30 14.50 12.92 -2.19
CA ASN A 30 13.83 12.25 -1.08
C ASN A 30 12.70 11.38 -1.64
N PHE A 31 12.86 10.06 -1.62
CA PHE A 31 11.83 9.16 -2.12
C PHE A 31 11.80 7.81 -1.41
N THR A 32 10.66 7.15 -1.55
CA THR A 32 10.44 5.77 -1.11
C THR A 32 9.88 4.94 -2.26
N ILE A 33 10.23 3.66 -2.30
CA ILE A 33 9.66 2.68 -3.22
C ILE A 33 8.91 1.65 -2.39
N THR A 34 7.66 1.35 -2.77
CA THR A 34 6.83 0.34 -2.12
C THR A 34 6.52 -0.80 -3.09
N ASP A 35 6.26 -1.99 -2.55
CA ASP A 35 5.89 -3.17 -3.33
C ASP A 35 4.43 -3.58 -3.02
N PRO A 36 3.49 -3.38 -3.96
CA PRO A 36 2.09 -3.73 -3.76
C PRO A 36 1.82 -5.24 -3.81
N SER A 37 2.78 -6.05 -4.28
CA SER A 37 2.65 -7.51 -4.30
C SER A 37 2.86 -8.14 -2.90
N ILE A 38 3.53 -7.42 -2.01
CA ILE A 38 3.80 -7.86 -0.64
C ILE A 38 2.66 -7.39 0.29
N SER A 39 2.18 -8.31 1.13
CA SER A 39 1.11 -8.02 2.08
C SER A 39 1.42 -6.80 2.97
N GLY A 40 0.49 -5.84 2.96
CA GLY A 40 0.59 -4.57 3.66
C GLY A 40 1.17 -3.42 2.84
N HIS A 41 1.53 -3.66 1.57
CA HIS A 41 2.14 -2.68 0.68
C HIS A 41 3.33 -1.97 1.35
N PRO A 42 4.36 -2.72 1.77
CA PRO A 42 5.47 -2.18 2.53
C PRO A 42 6.41 -1.33 1.66
N ILE A 43 7.12 -0.42 2.32
CA ILE A 43 8.28 0.28 1.79
C ILE A 43 9.43 -0.72 1.68
N VAL A 44 9.96 -0.89 0.47
CA VAL A 44 11.07 -1.81 0.17
C VAL A 44 12.39 -1.07 -0.09
N PHE A 45 12.31 0.24 -0.31
CA PHE A 45 13.45 1.14 -0.39
C PHE A 45 13.10 2.55 0.11
N ALA A 46 14.07 3.19 0.74
CA ALA A 46 14.01 4.57 1.21
C ALA A 46 15.36 5.24 0.91
N SER A 47 15.34 6.39 0.24
CA SER A 47 16.57 7.10 -0.13
C SER A 47 17.25 7.73 1.08
N ARG A 48 18.56 7.99 0.98
CA ARG A 48 19.33 8.68 2.03
C ARG A 48 18.75 10.06 2.36
N GLY A 49 18.34 10.80 1.34
CA GLY A 49 17.67 12.10 1.49
C GLY A 49 16.37 11.98 2.30
N PHE A 50 15.54 10.98 1.97
CA PHE A 50 14.30 10.72 2.71
C PHE A 50 14.54 10.39 4.19
N LEU A 51 15.51 9.51 4.49
CA LEU A 51 15.85 9.14 5.87
C LEU A 51 16.32 10.37 6.67
N LYS A 52 17.18 11.20 6.09
CA LYS A 52 17.63 12.46 6.70
C LYS A 52 16.49 13.44 6.95
N MET A 53 15.59 13.59 5.99
CA MET A 53 14.43 14.50 6.06
C MET A 53 13.42 14.07 7.14
N SER A 54 13.09 12.76 7.16
CA SER A 54 12.08 12.18 8.05
C SER A 54 12.60 11.91 9.47
N ARG A 55 13.93 11.85 9.64
CA ARG A 55 14.63 11.49 10.89
C ARG A 55 14.40 10.05 11.36
N TYR A 56 13.84 9.20 10.50
CA TYR A 56 13.75 7.77 10.75
C TYR A 56 15.00 7.05 10.26
N SER A 57 15.39 5.98 10.95
CA SER A 57 16.43 5.05 10.47
C SER A 57 15.89 4.17 9.34
N ARG A 58 16.79 3.54 8.58
CA ARG A 58 16.40 2.64 7.48
C ARG A 58 15.62 1.45 8.02
N GLU A 59 16.05 0.91 9.16
CA GLU A 59 15.48 -0.27 9.82
C GLU A 59 14.04 -0.02 10.31
N GLU A 60 13.74 1.22 10.69
CA GLU A 60 12.39 1.64 11.11
C GLU A 60 11.44 1.84 9.93
N VAL A 61 11.95 2.16 8.74
CA VAL A 61 11.14 2.49 7.56
C VAL A 61 10.88 1.26 6.70
N ILE A 62 11.91 0.44 6.46
CA ILE A 62 11.80 -0.72 5.57
C ILE A 62 10.82 -1.74 6.16
N GLY A 63 9.88 -2.19 5.34
CA GLY A 63 8.81 -3.11 5.74
C GLY A 63 7.56 -2.43 6.32
N GLN A 64 7.61 -1.13 6.60
CA GLN A 64 6.46 -0.37 7.07
C GLN A 64 5.61 0.14 5.92
N ASN A 65 4.36 0.49 6.23
CA ASN A 65 3.49 1.21 5.32
C ASN A 65 3.63 2.72 5.55
N GLY A 66 3.49 3.55 4.51
CA GLY A 66 3.63 5.02 4.58
C GLY A 66 2.75 5.73 5.63
N LYS A 67 1.73 5.05 6.17
CA LYS A 67 0.95 5.54 7.31
C LYS A 67 1.79 5.90 8.55
N ILE A 68 3.00 5.35 8.71
CA ILE A 68 3.86 5.63 9.87
C ILE A 68 4.29 7.11 9.96
N PHE A 69 4.21 7.86 8.86
CA PHE A 69 4.58 9.28 8.82
C PHE A 69 3.40 10.22 9.09
N GLN A 70 2.19 9.67 9.24
CA GLN A 70 0.98 10.45 9.49
C GLN A 70 0.83 10.73 10.99
N GLY A 71 0.14 11.81 11.35
CA GLY A 71 -0.11 12.17 12.73
C GLY A 71 -1.43 12.94 12.91
N PRO A 72 -1.66 13.53 14.10
CA PRO A 72 -2.99 14.02 14.49
C PRO A 72 -3.61 15.06 13.56
N LYS A 73 -2.78 15.92 12.95
CA LYS A 73 -3.22 16.96 12.01
C LYS A 73 -3.12 16.55 10.53
N THR A 74 -2.74 15.31 10.22
CA THR A 74 -2.71 14.84 8.83
C THR A 74 -4.14 14.76 8.29
N ASN A 75 -4.42 15.44 7.17
CA ASN A 75 -5.77 15.53 6.62
C ASN A 75 -6.27 14.14 6.15
N PRO A 76 -7.36 13.59 6.73
CA PRO A 76 -7.88 12.29 6.35
C PRO A 76 -8.41 12.24 4.90
N ARG A 77 -8.87 13.37 4.34
CA ARG A 77 -9.33 13.46 2.94
C ARG A 77 -8.17 13.28 1.97
N THR A 78 -7.04 13.94 2.22
CA THR A 78 -5.80 13.75 1.43
C THR A 78 -5.29 12.31 1.53
N VAL A 79 -5.34 11.70 2.72
CA VAL A 79 -4.98 10.28 2.90
C VAL A 79 -5.94 9.36 2.13
N MET A 80 -7.23 9.72 2.06
CA MET A 80 -8.19 8.98 1.23
C MET A 80 -7.86 9.11 -0.26
N GLU A 81 -7.55 10.30 -0.75
CA GLU A 81 -7.15 10.51 -2.15
C GLU A 81 -5.93 9.68 -2.56
N ILE A 82 -4.92 9.59 -1.69
CA ILE A 82 -3.74 8.72 -1.92
C ILE A 82 -4.18 7.24 -1.98
N ARG A 83 -5.06 6.81 -1.08
CA ARG A 83 -5.59 5.43 -1.09
C ARG A 83 -6.37 5.13 -2.35
N GLU A 84 -7.16 6.08 -2.85
CA GLU A 84 -7.89 5.98 -4.11
C GLU A 84 -6.96 5.91 -5.32
N ALA A 85 -5.88 6.71 -5.33
CA ALA A 85 -4.88 6.64 -6.39
C ALA A 85 -4.15 5.29 -6.44
N ILE A 86 -3.81 4.72 -5.27
CA ILE A 86 -3.28 3.35 -5.19
C ILE A 86 -4.34 2.35 -5.67
N ARG A 87 -5.62 2.58 -5.32
CA ARG A 87 -6.71 1.68 -5.69
C ARG A 87 -6.91 1.60 -7.20
N GLU A 88 -6.81 2.75 -7.85
CA GLU A 88 -6.99 2.96 -9.28
C GLU A 88 -5.69 2.79 -10.08
N GLU A 89 -4.58 2.46 -9.41
CA GLU A 89 -3.25 2.28 -10.02
C GLU A 89 -2.84 3.49 -10.90
N ARG A 90 -3.06 4.70 -10.37
CA ARG A 90 -2.75 5.97 -11.01
C ARG A 90 -1.78 6.81 -10.19
N GLY A 91 -1.26 7.86 -10.82
CA GLY A 91 -0.49 8.88 -10.13
C GLY A 91 -1.36 9.76 -9.22
N VAL A 92 -0.73 10.34 -8.20
CA VAL A 92 -1.30 11.36 -7.33
C VAL A 92 -0.24 12.37 -6.93
N GLU A 93 -0.65 13.63 -6.83
CA GLU A 93 0.17 14.72 -6.37
C GLU A 93 -0.65 15.55 -5.38
N VAL A 94 -0.23 15.56 -4.12
CA VAL A 94 -0.96 16.24 -3.05
C VAL A 94 -0.01 16.89 -2.05
N SER A 95 -0.43 18.01 -1.46
CA SER A 95 0.25 18.56 -0.31
C SER A 95 -0.21 17.83 0.96
N LEU A 96 0.73 17.24 1.69
CA LEU A 96 0.47 16.38 2.84
C LEU A 96 1.28 16.86 4.05
N LEU A 97 0.62 16.92 5.21
CA LEU A 97 1.27 17.15 6.48
C LEU A 97 1.73 15.81 7.07
N ASN A 98 3.05 15.62 7.15
CA ASN A 98 3.69 14.45 7.76
C ASN A 98 4.46 14.85 9.01
N TYR A 99 4.88 13.84 9.78
CA TYR A 99 5.56 13.99 11.05
C TYR A 99 6.93 13.32 10.97
N ARG A 100 7.96 14.04 11.41
CA ARG A 100 9.28 13.46 11.63
C ARG A 100 9.26 12.51 12.83
N LYS A 101 10.31 11.72 13.00
CA LYS A 101 10.45 10.79 14.13
C LYS A 101 10.27 11.44 15.51
N ASP A 102 10.69 12.69 15.65
CA ASP A 102 10.54 13.47 16.89
C ASP A 102 9.15 14.10 17.09
N GLY A 103 8.20 13.82 16.18
CA GLY A 103 6.86 14.39 16.20
C GLY A 103 6.74 15.78 15.60
N THR A 104 7.83 16.35 15.06
CA THR A 104 7.76 17.67 14.40
C THR A 104 6.97 17.57 13.09
N PRO A 105 5.86 18.33 12.93
CA PRO A 105 5.11 18.33 11.69
C PRO A 105 5.88 19.08 10.59
N PHE A 106 5.72 18.65 9.34
CA PHE A 106 6.22 19.35 8.17
C PHE A 106 5.33 19.10 6.95
N TRP A 107 5.17 20.15 6.14
CA TRP A 107 4.47 20.05 4.87
C TRP A 107 5.39 19.53 3.79
N MET A 108 4.84 18.68 2.94
CA MET A 108 5.53 18.18 1.76
C MET A 108 4.56 17.98 0.60
N LEU A 109 5.06 18.22 -0.61
CA LEU A 109 4.45 17.72 -1.82
C LEU A 109 4.75 16.23 -1.91
N PHE A 110 3.70 15.43 -1.88
CA PHE A 110 3.74 13.98 -2.06
C PHE A 110 3.38 13.69 -3.52
N HIS A 111 4.38 13.30 -4.32
CA HIS A 111 4.21 12.92 -5.71
C HIS A 111 4.45 11.42 -5.87
N MET A 112 3.37 10.65 -6.04
CA MET A 112 3.44 9.19 -6.16
C MET A 112 2.98 8.72 -7.53
N ARG A 113 3.74 7.83 -8.15
CA ARG A 113 3.35 7.19 -9.41
C ARG A 113 3.66 5.69 -9.40
N PRO A 114 2.79 4.87 -10.01
CA PRO A 114 3.07 3.45 -10.24
C PRO A 114 4.14 3.25 -11.31
N VAL A 115 4.92 2.18 -11.14
CA VAL A 115 5.88 1.63 -12.11
C VAL A 115 5.32 0.28 -12.56
N PHE A 116 5.21 0.09 -13.87
CA PHE A 116 4.56 -1.07 -14.48
C PHE A 116 5.59 -2.03 -15.09
N GLY A 117 5.28 -3.32 -15.11
CA GLY A 117 6.00 -4.30 -15.91
C GLY A 117 5.60 -4.14 -17.38
N LYS A 118 6.56 -4.15 -18.31
CA LYS A 118 6.26 -4.03 -19.74
C LYS A 118 5.60 -5.31 -20.28
N GLU A 119 5.92 -6.45 -19.71
CA GLU A 119 5.45 -7.76 -20.15
C GLU A 119 3.96 -7.96 -19.90
N ASP A 120 3.45 -7.45 -18.78
CA ASP A 120 2.12 -7.81 -18.28
C ASP A 120 1.29 -6.62 -17.81
N GLY A 121 1.83 -5.39 -17.82
CA GLY A 121 1.11 -4.18 -17.44
C GLY A 121 0.76 -4.10 -15.95
N ARG A 122 1.27 -5.00 -15.11
CA ARG A 122 1.05 -4.98 -13.65
C ARG A 122 1.86 -3.87 -13.00
N VAL A 123 1.33 -3.33 -11.90
CA VAL A 123 2.13 -2.46 -11.03
C VAL A 123 3.17 -3.31 -10.29
N ILE A 124 4.43 -3.02 -10.54
CA ILE A 124 5.58 -3.66 -9.88
C ILE A 124 5.92 -2.92 -8.59
N HIS A 125 5.94 -1.59 -8.63
CA HIS A 125 6.20 -0.74 -7.48
C HIS A 125 5.40 0.55 -7.55
N PHE A 126 5.24 1.23 -6.42
CA PHE A 126 4.95 2.66 -6.41
C PHE A 126 6.19 3.42 -5.98
N VAL A 127 6.53 4.48 -6.71
CA VAL A 127 7.59 5.43 -6.35
C VAL A 127 6.91 6.68 -5.82
N ALA A 128 7.25 7.08 -4.60
CA ALA A 128 6.75 8.29 -3.96
C ALA A 128 7.91 9.25 -3.69
N VAL A 129 7.95 10.35 -4.45
CA VAL A 129 8.86 11.47 -4.27
C VAL A 129 8.26 12.48 -3.28
N GLN A 130 9.10 12.99 -2.39
CA GLN A 130 8.67 13.74 -1.21
C GLN A 130 9.43 15.05 -1.10
N VAL A 131 8.78 16.14 -1.45
CA VAL A 131 9.43 17.45 -1.55
C VAL A 131 8.95 18.35 -0.42
N PRO A 132 9.76 18.69 0.60
CA PRO A 132 9.36 19.64 1.64
C PRO A 132 8.89 20.96 1.05
N ILE A 133 7.74 21.44 1.51
CA ILE A 133 7.20 22.74 1.13
C ILE A 133 7.69 23.76 2.16
N SER A 134 8.30 24.84 1.69
CA SER A 134 8.75 25.90 2.58
C SER A 134 7.56 26.74 3.03
N THR A 135 7.16 26.61 4.30
CA THR A 135 6.19 27.52 4.91
C THR A 135 6.86 28.86 5.15
N LYS A 136 6.90 29.74 4.14
CA LYS A 136 7.16 31.16 4.41
C LYS A 136 6.00 31.63 5.27
N GLN A 137 6.24 31.92 6.56
CA GLN A 137 5.30 32.69 7.36
C GLN A 137 4.99 33.96 6.57
N ARG A 138 3.76 34.09 6.09
CA ARG A 138 3.22 35.39 5.72
C ARG A 138 3.16 36.18 7.02
N ARG A 139 4.25 36.88 7.36
CA ARG A 139 4.17 38.03 8.25
C ARG A 139 3.11 38.93 7.63
N ASN A 140 1.98 39.09 8.31
CA ASN A 140 0.93 40.03 7.93
C ASN A 140 1.59 41.35 7.58
N GLY A 141 1.47 41.75 6.31
CA GLY A 141 1.99 43.01 5.81
C GLY A 141 1.24 44.16 6.48
N GLY A 142 1.82 44.69 7.56
CA GLY A 142 1.62 46.07 7.95
C GLY A 142 2.25 46.96 6.88
N VAL A 143 1.42 47.79 6.26
CA VAL A 143 1.82 48.78 5.28
C VAL A 143 2.73 49.81 5.95
N SER A 144 3.92 50.03 5.39
CA SER A 144 4.64 51.29 5.53
C SER A 144 5.27 51.62 4.17
N LEU A 145 4.78 52.71 3.58
CA LEU A 145 5.22 53.26 2.30
C LEU A 145 6.60 53.94 2.44
N SER A 146 7.43 53.70 1.42
CA SER A 146 8.43 54.58 0.78
C SER A 146 9.50 55.31 1.62
N GLU A 147 10.80 55.12 1.31
CA GLU A 147 11.56 55.92 0.32
C GLU A 147 12.97 55.34 0.06
N ASP A 148 13.40 55.47 -1.20
CA ASP A 148 14.73 55.55 -1.82
C ASP A 148 15.99 54.83 -1.28
N GLY A 149 16.69 54.20 -2.24
CA GLY A 149 18.04 54.64 -2.61
C GLY A 149 19.26 53.94 -1.98
N SER A 150 19.88 53.07 -2.79
CA SER A 150 21.33 52.80 -2.86
C SER A 150 22.05 52.04 -1.71
N GLY A 151 22.75 50.97 -2.12
CA GLY A 151 24.18 50.81 -1.84
C GLY A 151 24.65 50.37 -0.44
N LEU A 152 25.19 49.14 -0.42
CA LEU A 152 26.33 48.67 0.39
C LEU A 152 26.17 48.38 1.90
N ASN A 153 26.66 47.18 2.22
CA ASN A 153 27.25 46.70 3.47
C ASN A 153 26.46 46.86 4.77
N GLU A 154 26.05 45.72 5.34
CA GLU A 154 25.83 45.64 6.78
C GLU A 154 26.79 44.64 7.43
N VAL A 155 27.87 45.23 7.94
CA VAL A 155 28.69 44.70 9.02
C VAL A 155 27.85 44.75 10.31
N VAL A 156 27.89 43.64 11.03
CA VAL A 156 27.62 43.43 12.46
C VAL A 156 27.63 44.71 13.32
N PHE A 157 26.58 44.93 14.11
CA PHE A 157 26.73 45.44 15.48
C PHE A 157 25.68 44.83 16.41
N GLY A 158 26.17 44.09 17.41
CA GLY A 158 25.38 43.74 18.59
C GLY A 158 25.34 44.90 19.58
N SER A 159 24.31 44.92 20.42
CA SER A 159 24.35 45.57 21.73
C SER A 159 23.30 44.93 22.66
N CYS A 160 23.72 44.65 23.88
CA CYS A 160 22.97 44.00 24.95
C CYS A 160 22.45 45.03 25.98
N ARG A 161 21.55 44.53 26.86
CA ARG A 161 21.12 45.03 28.21
C ARG A 161 19.83 45.87 28.22
N LYS A 162 18.92 45.81 29.22
CA LYS A 162 18.66 44.95 30.41
C LYS A 162 17.26 45.34 30.99
N GLU A 163 16.52 44.35 31.48
CA GLU A 163 15.71 44.23 32.74
C GLU A 163 14.61 45.24 33.21
N VAL A 164 13.69 44.64 34.00
CA VAL A 164 12.71 45.12 35.03
C VAL A 164 11.30 45.49 34.51
N ASP A 165 10.22 44.72 34.68
CA ASP A 165 9.49 44.11 35.83
C ASP A 165 8.50 45.07 36.55
N SER A 166 7.20 44.74 36.55
CA SER A 166 6.24 44.87 37.68
C SER A 166 4.77 44.57 37.32
N ASP A 167 4.16 43.77 38.20
CA ASP A 167 2.79 43.27 38.33
C ASP A 167 1.69 44.31 38.64
N SER A 168 0.43 43.96 38.31
CA SER A 168 -0.79 44.13 39.16
C SER A 168 -2.05 43.64 38.40
N LEU A 169 -2.57 42.43 38.65
CA LEU A 169 -3.66 42.00 39.56
C LEU A 169 -5.07 42.60 39.34
N LEU A 170 -6.02 41.69 39.02
CA LEU A 170 -7.41 41.55 39.53
C LEU A 170 -8.44 42.67 39.23
N GLU A 171 -9.74 42.47 38.99
CA GLU A 171 -10.65 41.33 38.79
C GLU A 171 -12.06 41.96 38.50
N LEU A 172 -13.04 41.11 38.14
CA LEU A 172 -14.50 41.25 38.33
C LEU A 172 -15.43 41.72 37.18
N ARG A 173 -16.06 40.69 36.56
CA ARG A 173 -17.53 40.38 36.54
C ARG A 173 -18.47 41.31 35.75
N ARG A 174 -19.48 40.87 34.96
CA ARG A 174 -20.32 39.66 34.81
C ARG A 174 -20.88 39.61 33.36
N VAL A 175 -20.80 38.48 32.67
CA VAL A 175 -21.90 37.57 32.26
C VAL A 175 -23.27 38.23 32.02
N LEU A 176 -23.78 38.17 30.77
CA LEU A 176 -25.02 37.46 30.41
C LEU A 176 -25.14 37.23 28.88
N SER A 177 -25.28 35.94 28.56
CA SER A 177 -25.79 35.29 27.35
C SER A 177 -26.61 36.11 26.36
N LEU A 178 -26.36 35.92 25.06
CA LEU A 178 -27.32 35.39 24.08
C LEU A 178 -26.70 35.37 22.66
N ASP A 179 -26.56 34.16 22.14
CA ASP A 179 -26.83 33.75 20.76
C ASP A 179 -26.36 34.64 19.59
N SER A 180 -25.23 34.27 18.99
CA SER A 180 -24.98 34.48 17.55
C SER A 180 -23.83 33.58 17.12
N GLY A 181 -24.13 32.67 16.19
CA GLY A 181 -23.30 31.54 15.79
C GLY A 181 -21.84 31.90 15.56
N SER A 182 -20.96 31.29 16.37
CA SER A 182 -19.56 31.15 16.02
C SER A 182 -19.50 30.28 14.75
N LYS A 183 -19.42 30.93 13.59
CA LYS A 183 -18.73 30.35 12.46
C LYS A 183 -17.33 30.01 12.96
N VAL A 184 -17.13 28.76 13.37
CA VAL A 184 -15.82 28.13 13.33
C VAL A 184 -15.45 28.15 11.86
N LEU A 185 -14.82 29.24 11.44
CA LEU A 185 -14.08 29.28 10.20
C LEU A 185 -12.89 28.37 10.48
N ASP A 186 -13.07 27.07 10.26
CA ASP A 186 -11.99 26.15 9.98
C ASP A 186 -11.31 26.65 8.71
N ILE A 187 -10.43 27.64 8.88
CA ILE A 187 -9.41 27.95 7.89
C ILE A 187 -8.45 26.78 8.00
N GLU A 188 -8.84 25.67 7.37
CA GLU A 188 -7.99 24.52 7.11
C GLU A 188 -6.82 25.07 6.27
N GLU A 189 -5.72 25.40 6.94
CA GLU A 189 -4.54 26.01 6.34
C GLU A 189 -3.91 24.99 5.40
N THR A 190 -4.43 24.94 4.18
CA THR A 190 -3.95 24.08 3.10
C THR A 190 -2.66 24.70 2.57
N CYS A 191 -1.54 24.23 3.09
CA CYS A 191 -0.23 24.56 2.50
C CYS A 191 -0.21 24.00 1.08
N LYS A 192 -0.05 24.86 0.08
CA LYS A 192 0.06 24.47 -1.32
C LYS A 192 1.51 24.50 -1.76
N ALA A 193 1.92 23.47 -2.49
CA ALA A 193 3.19 23.48 -3.21
C ALA A 193 3.20 24.56 -4.29
N SER A 194 4.37 25.09 -4.62
CA SER A 194 4.56 25.94 -5.79
C SER A 194 4.98 25.10 -7.00
N ASP A 195 4.89 25.68 -8.20
CA ASP A 195 5.39 25.11 -9.44
C ASP A 195 6.84 24.62 -9.34
N PHE A 196 7.65 25.24 -8.47
CA PHE A 196 9.04 24.80 -8.26
C PHE A 196 9.10 23.46 -7.54
N GLU A 197 8.33 23.26 -6.47
CA GLU A 197 8.25 21.96 -5.80
C GLU A 197 7.68 20.88 -6.74
N GLU A 198 6.66 21.21 -7.53
CA GLU A 198 6.03 20.29 -8.51
C GLU A 198 7.02 19.86 -9.60
N ARG A 199 7.72 20.81 -10.23
CA ARG A 199 8.74 20.49 -11.25
C ARG A 199 9.88 19.67 -10.68
N ARG A 200 10.32 19.97 -9.45
CA ARG A 200 11.36 19.21 -8.75
C ARG A 200 10.89 17.78 -8.50
N ALA A 201 9.66 17.58 -8.05
CA ALA A 201 9.10 16.25 -7.81
C ALA A 201 8.98 15.42 -9.10
N ALA A 202 8.50 16.03 -10.19
CA ALA A 202 8.39 15.37 -11.49
C ALA A 202 9.77 14.99 -12.07
N THR A 203 10.77 15.88 -11.95
CA THR A 203 12.14 15.62 -12.42
C THR A 203 12.77 14.48 -11.64
N ALA A 204 12.66 14.49 -10.31
CA ALA A 204 13.13 13.42 -9.44
C ALA A 204 12.49 12.07 -9.80
N PHE A 205 11.17 12.03 -10.03
CA PHE A 205 10.50 10.80 -10.46
C PHE A 205 11.06 10.26 -11.78
N ASN A 206 11.29 11.14 -12.78
CA ASN A 206 11.84 10.71 -14.07
C ASN A 206 13.26 10.16 -13.93
N ASN A 207 14.10 10.75 -13.07
CA ASN A 207 15.44 10.25 -12.78
C ASN A 207 15.38 8.85 -12.13
N ILE A 208 14.52 8.68 -11.12
CA ILE A 208 14.30 7.38 -10.46
C ILE A 208 13.81 6.33 -11.47
N LEU A 209 12.82 6.69 -12.30
CA LEU A 209 12.28 5.79 -13.31
C LEU A 209 13.35 5.41 -14.36
N SER A 210 14.23 6.33 -14.72
CA SER A 210 15.36 6.05 -15.62
C SER A 210 16.28 4.98 -15.03
N VAL A 211 16.66 5.12 -13.76
CA VAL A 211 17.47 4.13 -13.03
C VAL A 211 16.76 2.77 -12.97
N LEU A 212 15.48 2.74 -12.59
CA LEU A 212 14.69 1.50 -12.53
C LEU A 212 14.60 0.83 -13.91
N THR A 213 14.39 1.61 -14.97
CA THR A 213 14.29 1.10 -16.34
C THR A 213 15.63 0.48 -16.76
N HIS A 214 16.74 1.20 -16.58
CA HIS A 214 18.06 0.71 -16.93
C HIS A 214 18.45 -0.56 -16.15
N CYS A 215 18.25 -0.59 -14.83
CA CYS A 215 18.53 -1.78 -14.03
C CYS A 215 17.61 -2.97 -14.37
N SER A 216 16.42 -2.72 -14.94
CA SER A 216 15.51 -3.78 -15.39
C SER A 216 15.90 -4.39 -16.74
N GLU A 217 16.61 -3.64 -17.58
CA GLU A 217 17.15 -4.15 -18.86
C GLU A 217 18.19 -5.25 -18.62
N LEU A 218 19.02 -5.09 -17.58
CA LEU A 218 20.05 -6.05 -17.21
C LEU A 218 19.50 -7.41 -16.75
N THR A 219 18.24 -7.46 -16.28
CA THR A 219 17.57 -8.69 -15.85
C THR A 219 16.57 -9.23 -16.88
N GLY A 220 16.30 -8.47 -17.94
CA GLY A 220 15.25 -8.76 -18.93
C GLY A 220 13.82 -8.59 -18.42
N ARG A 221 13.61 -8.10 -17.20
CA ARG A 221 12.29 -7.91 -16.56
C ARG A 221 11.86 -6.45 -16.64
N LEU A 222 11.67 -5.97 -17.86
CA LEU A 222 11.56 -4.55 -18.19
C LEU A 222 10.41 -3.83 -17.47
N VAL A 223 10.66 -2.60 -17.02
CA VAL A 223 9.63 -1.73 -16.43
C VAL A 223 9.40 -0.44 -17.21
N CYS A 224 8.29 0.24 -16.94
CA CYS A 224 7.94 1.53 -17.54
C CYS A 224 7.02 2.38 -16.63
N GLY A 225 7.00 3.70 -16.84
CA GLY A 225 6.16 4.63 -16.07
C GLY A 225 4.72 4.80 -16.60
N LYS A 226 4.41 4.23 -17.76
CA LYS A 226 3.06 4.21 -18.35
C LYS A 226 2.68 2.77 -18.61
N ARG A 227 1.43 2.41 -18.31
CA ARG A 227 0.92 1.07 -18.58
C ARG A 227 0.90 0.82 -20.09
N CYS A 228 1.77 -0.07 -20.57
CA CYS A 228 1.94 -0.37 -22.00
C CYS A 228 1.03 -1.52 -22.48
N SER A 229 0.53 -2.35 -21.58
CA SER A 229 -0.33 -3.49 -21.85
C SER A 229 -1.51 -3.52 -20.88
N VAL A 230 -2.67 -3.98 -21.35
CA VAL A 230 -3.78 -4.32 -20.43
C VAL A 230 -3.26 -5.45 -19.54
N PRO A 231 -3.47 -5.41 -18.21
CA PRO A 231 -3.09 -6.51 -17.35
C PRO A 231 -3.55 -7.82 -17.97
N GLY A 232 -2.62 -8.75 -18.20
CA GLY A 232 -2.99 -10.08 -18.68
C GLY A 232 -4.12 -10.62 -17.80
N ALA A 233 -5.14 -11.20 -18.43
CA ALA A 233 -6.24 -11.82 -17.70
C ALA A 233 -5.63 -12.81 -16.69
N GLY A 234 -5.92 -12.62 -15.39
CA GLY A 234 -5.38 -13.46 -14.31
C GLY A 234 -4.49 -12.82 -13.27
N TYR A 235 -4.45 -11.49 -13.20
CA TYR A 235 -3.81 -10.81 -12.08
C TYR A 235 -4.79 -9.95 -11.29
N VAL A 236 -4.65 -10.07 -9.98
CA VAL A 236 -5.41 -9.29 -9.01
C VAL A 236 -4.83 -7.88 -8.95
N SER A 237 -5.68 -6.85 -9.05
CA SER A 237 -5.25 -5.45 -8.95
C SER A 237 -4.55 -5.17 -7.63
N SER A 238 -3.67 -4.17 -7.60
CA SER A 238 -2.93 -3.76 -6.40
C SER A 238 -3.87 -3.51 -5.21
N SER A 239 -5.02 -2.91 -5.48
CA SER A 239 -6.04 -2.58 -4.48
C SER A 239 -6.69 -3.80 -3.84
N LEU A 240 -7.04 -4.78 -4.68
CA LEU A 240 -7.61 -6.03 -4.23
C LEU A 240 -6.55 -6.83 -3.48
N ASN A 241 -5.31 -6.88 -3.97
CA ASN A 241 -4.20 -7.55 -3.30
C ASN A 241 -3.95 -6.99 -1.88
N ILE A 242 -3.93 -5.66 -1.72
CA ILE A 242 -3.80 -5.00 -0.41
C ILE A 242 -4.93 -5.40 0.54
N SER A 243 -6.17 -5.46 0.03
CA SER A 243 -7.35 -5.80 0.84
C SER A 243 -7.31 -7.26 1.27
N LEU A 244 -6.97 -8.17 0.34
CA LEU A 244 -6.83 -9.59 0.60
C LEU A 244 -5.68 -9.88 1.57
N GLY A 245 -4.57 -9.15 1.51
CA GLY A 245 -3.41 -9.33 2.40
C GLY A 245 -3.70 -9.07 3.88
N ARG A 246 -4.84 -8.44 4.22
CA ARG A 246 -5.28 -8.25 5.62
C ARG A 246 -5.88 -9.51 6.22
N ILE A 247 -6.39 -10.41 5.39
CA ILE A 247 -7.05 -11.65 5.79
C ILE A 247 -5.96 -12.63 6.27
N LYS A 248 -6.15 -13.20 7.46
CA LYS A 248 -5.12 -14.03 8.13
C LYS A 248 -5.28 -15.53 7.88
N GLN A 249 -6.44 -15.96 7.40
CA GLN A 249 -6.75 -17.35 7.11
C GLN A 249 -6.02 -17.82 5.84
N SER A 250 -5.84 -19.14 5.69
CA SER A 250 -5.33 -19.73 4.46
C SER A 250 -6.42 -19.75 3.40
N PHE A 251 -6.21 -18.99 2.33
CA PHE A 251 -7.06 -19.05 1.14
C PHE A 251 -6.28 -18.76 -0.15
N VAL A 252 -6.91 -19.12 -1.27
CA VAL A 252 -6.53 -18.77 -2.63
C VAL A 252 -7.71 -18.17 -3.39
N LEU A 253 -7.42 -17.33 -4.39
CA LEU A 253 -8.40 -16.98 -5.43
C LEU A 253 -8.04 -17.69 -6.72
N ILE A 254 -9.07 -18.24 -7.35
CA ILE A 254 -9.00 -18.97 -8.61
C ILE A 254 -9.83 -18.19 -9.63
N ASP A 255 -9.27 -17.94 -10.81
CA ASP A 255 -9.98 -17.23 -11.88
C ASP A 255 -10.63 -18.23 -12.85
N PRO A 256 -11.97 -18.37 -12.83
CA PRO A 256 -12.67 -19.33 -13.68
C PRO A 256 -12.71 -18.92 -15.16
N HIS A 257 -12.32 -17.69 -15.50
CA HIS A 257 -12.37 -17.17 -16.88
C HIS A 257 -11.10 -17.44 -17.66
N LEU A 258 -10.08 -18.01 -17.02
CA LEU A 258 -8.81 -18.35 -17.65
C LEU A 258 -8.72 -19.85 -17.94
N PRO A 259 -7.93 -20.22 -18.96
CA PRO A 259 -7.62 -21.62 -19.22
C PRO A 259 -7.09 -22.32 -17.96
N ASP A 260 -7.62 -23.51 -17.68
CA ASP A 260 -7.24 -24.35 -16.54
C ASP A 260 -7.54 -23.76 -15.14
N MET A 261 -8.32 -22.68 -15.03
CA MET A 261 -8.74 -22.08 -13.74
C MET A 261 -7.57 -21.93 -12.74
N PRO A 262 -6.57 -21.11 -13.06
CA PRO A 262 -5.36 -21.00 -12.27
C PRO A 262 -5.59 -20.18 -10.99
N ILE A 263 -4.71 -20.40 -10.02
CA ILE A 263 -4.61 -19.55 -8.84
C ILE A 263 -4.07 -18.18 -9.25
N VAL A 264 -4.83 -17.12 -8.99
CA VAL A 264 -4.46 -15.72 -9.26
C VAL A 264 -4.08 -14.95 -8.01
N TYR A 265 -4.38 -15.52 -6.83
CA TYR A 265 -3.93 -15.01 -5.54
C TYR A 265 -3.73 -16.15 -4.54
N ALA A 266 -2.65 -16.09 -3.77
CA ALA A 266 -2.40 -16.97 -2.64
C ALA A 266 -2.11 -16.16 -1.38
N SER A 267 -2.83 -16.44 -0.29
CA SER A 267 -2.57 -15.79 1.01
C SER A 267 -1.23 -16.24 1.60
N ASP A 268 -0.61 -15.41 2.46
CA ASP A 268 0.63 -15.82 3.14
C ASP A 268 0.42 -17.03 4.06
N ALA A 269 -0.80 -17.22 4.59
CA ALA A 269 -1.15 -18.39 5.40
C ALA A 269 -1.20 -19.66 4.56
N PHE A 270 -1.69 -19.58 3.32
CA PHE A 270 -1.65 -20.68 2.37
C PHE A 270 -0.21 -21.10 2.04
N LEU A 271 0.66 -20.14 1.72
CA LEU A 271 2.07 -20.43 1.41
C LEU A 271 2.78 -21.11 2.59
N ARG A 272 2.51 -20.66 3.83
CA ARG A 272 3.04 -21.31 5.04
C ARG A 272 2.46 -22.72 5.27
N LEU A 273 1.17 -22.91 5.01
CA LEU A 273 0.50 -24.20 5.19
C LEU A 273 1.05 -25.26 4.23
N THR A 274 1.29 -24.88 2.97
CA THR A 274 1.65 -25.81 1.90
C THR A 274 3.15 -25.90 1.65
N GLY A 275 3.93 -24.90 2.11
CA GLY A 275 5.36 -24.81 1.90
C GLY A 275 5.77 -24.37 0.49
N TYR A 276 4.82 -24.03 -0.39
CA TYR A 276 5.12 -23.49 -1.72
C TYR A 276 5.44 -22.00 -1.68
N ASP A 277 6.30 -21.58 -2.58
CA ASP A 277 6.54 -20.17 -2.84
C ASP A 277 5.45 -19.58 -3.74
N ARG A 278 5.21 -18.28 -3.58
CA ARG A 278 4.15 -17.57 -4.31
C ARG A 278 4.26 -17.73 -5.83
N HIS A 279 5.47 -17.69 -6.37
CA HIS A 279 5.72 -17.81 -7.81
C HIS A 279 5.51 -19.24 -8.35
N GLU A 280 5.51 -20.25 -7.49
CA GLU A 280 5.28 -21.65 -7.86
C GLU A 280 3.79 -22.01 -7.94
N VAL A 281 2.93 -21.22 -7.28
CA VAL A 281 1.48 -21.48 -7.21
C VAL A 281 0.67 -20.55 -8.10
N LEU A 282 1.11 -19.30 -8.29
CA LEU A 282 0.42 -18.36 -9.15
C LEU A 282 0.49 -18.80 -10.61
N GLY A 283 -0.65 -18.78 -11.31
CA GLY A 283 -0.75 -19.23 -12.70
C GLY A 283 -0.93 -20.75 -12.85
N HIS A 284 -0.87 -21.52 -11.76
CA HIS A 284 -1.09 -22.96 -11.77
C HIS A 284 -2.46 -23.32 -11.22
N ASN A 285 -3.01 -24.45 -11.70
CA ASN A 285 -4.24 -24.99 -11.16
C ASN A 285 -4.06 -25.43 -9.70
N PHE A 286 -5.12 -25.28 -8.89
CA PHE A 286 -5.17 -25.69 -7.49
C PHE A 286 -4.82 -27.17 -7.24
N ARG A 287 -4.91 -28.01 -8.28
CA ARG A 287 -4.47 -29.41 -8.30
C ARG A 287 -3.00 -29.62 -7.98
N VAL A 288 -2.18 -28.57 -7.90
CA VAL A 288 -0.79 -28.64 -7.41
C VAL A 288 -0.69 -29.30 -6.03
N LEU A 289 -1.75 -29.26 -5.22
CA LEU A 289 -1.81 -29.91 -3.91
C LEU A 289 -2.32 -31.36 -3.93
N ASN A 290 -2.61 -31.92 -5.11
CA ASN A 290 -3.06 -33.31 -5.21
C ASN A 290 -1.85 -34.25 -5.22
N GLY A 291 -2.04 -35.47 -4.74
CA GLY A 291 -1.05 -36.54 -4.83
C GLY A 291 -1.70 -37.90 -5.07
N VAL A 292 -0.92 -38.96 -4.90
CA VAL A 292 -1.30 -40.33 -5.29
C VAL A 292 -2.57 -40.82 -4.58
N ASP A 293 -2.72 -40.49 -3.31
CA ASP A 293 -3.86 -40.93 -2.48
C ASP A 293 -4.99 -39.88 -2.40
N THR A 294 -4.95 -38.83 -3.24
CA THR A 294 -6.04 -37.86 -3.29
C THR A 294 -7.27 -38.50 -3.94
N ASP A 295 -8.36 -38.60 -3.16
CA ASP A 295 -9.61 -39.23 -3.63
C ASP A 295 -10.20 -38.53 -4.85
N THR A 296 -10.40 -39.31 -5.93
CA THR A 296 -10.95 -38.84 -7.19
C THR A 296 -12.44 -38.54 -7.12
N SER A 297 -13.19 -39.18 -6.22
CA SER A 297 -14.62 -38.91 -6.03
C SER A 297 -14.85 -37.51 -5.44
N THR A 298 -14.00 -37.12 -4.48
CA THR A 298 -13.98 -35.77 -3.92
C THR A 298 -13.62 -34.72 -4.97
N LEU A 299 -12.65 -35.02 -5.87
CA LEU A 299 -12.31 -34.12 -6.98
C LEU A 299 -13.48 -33.94 -7.96
N HIS A 300 -14.28 -35.00 -8.20
CA HIS A 300 -15.48 -34.91 -9.01
C HIS A 300 -16.52 -34.00 -8.36
N GLN A 301 -16.75 -34.13 -7.05
CA GLN A 301 -17.68 -33.28 -6.29
C GLN A 301 -17.28 -31.79 -6.36
N ILE A 302 -15.98 -31.48 -6.26
CA ILE A 302 -15.48 -30.11 -6.44
C ILE A 302 -15.79 -29.61 -7.86
N LYS A 303 -15.52 -30.43 -8.87
CA LYS A 303 -15.74 -30.07 -10.28
C LYS A 303 -17.22 -29.79 -10.56
N GLU A 304 -18.12 -30.64 -10.05
CA GLU A 304 -19.56 -30.47 -10.17
C GLU A 304 -20.04 -29.17 -9.47
N SER A 305 -19.50 -28.89 -8.29
CA SER A 305 -19.83 -27.65 -7.55
C SER A 305 -19.39 -26.39 -8.32
N ILE A 306 -18.23 -26.43 -8.96
CA ILE A 306 -17.76 -25.33 -9.83
C ILE A 306 -18.69 -25.16 -11.03
N GLN A 307 -19.06 -26.26 -11.70
CA GLN A 307 -19.95 -26.25 -12.86
C GLN A 307 -21.35 -25.74 -12.54
N THR A 308 -21.85 -26.03 -11.34
CA THR A 308 -23.17 -25.58 -10.84
C THR A 308 -23.13 -24.23 -10.15
N GLU A 309 -21.97 -23.56 -10.13
CA GLU A 309 -21.75 -22.29 -9.44
C GLU A 309 -22.14 -22.31 -7.95
N GLN A 310 -21.98 -23.44 -7.28
CA GLN A 310 -22.33 -23.62 -5.87
C GLN A 310 -21.09 -23.66 -4.97
N ALA A 311 -21.30 -23.30 -3.70
CA ALA A 311 -20.29 -23.50 -2.68
C ALA A 311 -20.27 -24.97 -2.24
N CYS A 312 -19.09 -25.50 -1.93
CA CYS A 312 -18.94 -26.83 -1.36
C CYS A 312 -17.87 -26.86 -0.28
N THR A 313 -18.06 -27.73 0.70
CA THR A 313 -17.06 -28.06 1.72
C THR A 313 -16.72 -29.52 1.58
N VAL A 314 -15.44 -29.83 1.41
CA VAL A 314 -14.95 -31.19 1.28
C VAL A 314 -13.73 -31.41 2.17
N ARG A 315 -13.55 -32.65 2.60
CA ARG A 315 -12.35 -33.09 3.30
C ARG A 315 -11.51 -33.89 2.32
N ILE A 316 -10.39 -33.34 1.89
CA ILE A 316 -9.54 -33.91 0.84
C ILE A 316 -8.11 -34.10 1.35
N LEU A 317 -7.45 -35.19 0.95
CA LEU A 317 -6.04 -35.40 1.25
C LEU A 317 -5.20 -34.55 0.29
N SER A 318 -4.44 -33.62 0.84
CA SER A 318 -3.57 -32.70 0.09
C SER A 318 -2.09 -32.92 0.44
N TYR A 319 -1.20 -32.47 -0.43
CA TYR A 319 0.25 -32.65 -0.33
C TYR A 319 0.96 -31.30 -0.31
N ARG A 320 1.96 -31.19 0.56
CA ARG A 320 2.86 -30.04 0.65
C ARG A 320 4.01 -30.16 -0.34
N LYS A 321 4.79 -29.08 -0.49
CA LYS A 321 6.00 -29.06 -1.32
C LYS A 321 7.02 -30.12 -0.92
N ASP A 322 7.14 -30.42 0.37
CA ASP A 322 8.03 -31.45 0.92
C ASP A 322 7.47 -32.88 0.76
N LYS A 323 6.34 -33.04 0.05
CA LYS A 323 5.59 -34.28 -0.18
C LYS A 323 4.90 -34.86 1.06
N SER A 324 4.91 -34.18 2.20
CA SER A 324 4.08 -34.57 3.34
C SER A 324 2.60 -34.37 3.02
N SER A 325 1.76 -35.31 3.45
CA SER A 325 0.31 -35.24 3.27
C SER A 325 -0.36 -34.59 4.49
N PHE A 326 -1.50 -33.94 4.28
CA PHE A 326 -2.37 -33.45 5.35
C PHE A 326 -3.84 -33.48 4.93
N TRP A 327 -4.73 -33.63 5.91
CA TRP A 327 -6.16 -33.52 5.68
C TRP A 327 -6.56 -32.05 5.55
N ASN A 328 -7.00 -31.67 4.36
CA ASN A 328 -7.43 -30.34 4.03
C ASN A 328 -8.96 -30.28 4.06
N CYS A 329 -9.52 -29.63 5.07
CA CYS A 329 -10.90 -29.18 5.03
C CYS A 329 -10.97 -27.95 4.12
N LEU A 330 -11.35 -28.18 2.87
CA LEU A 330 -11.43 -27.18 1.82
C LEU A 330 -12.87 -26.69 1.70
N HIS A 331 -13.06 -25.38 1.89
CA HIS A 331 -14.32 -24.71 1.53
C HIS A 331 -14.11 -23.89 0.26
N LEU A 332 -14.81 -24.24 -0.80
CA LEU A 332 -14.81 -23.55 -2.08
C LEU A 332 -16.11 -22.76 -2.24
N SER A 333 -16.03 -21.47 -2.55
CA SER A 333 -17.22 -20.63 -2.79
C SER A 333 -17.01 -19.74 -4.01
N PRO A 334 -18.03 -19.53 -4.85
CA PRO A 334 -17.99 -18.48 -5.86
C PRO A 334 -17.99 -17.10 -5.21
N VAL A 335 -17.26 -16.16 -5.80
CA VAL A 335 -17.14 -14.77 -5.40
C VAL A 335 -17.59 -13.90 -6.56
N ARG A 336 -18.71 -13.21 -6.38
CA ARG A 336 -19.33 -12.36 -7.40
C ARG A 336 -18.85 -10.92 -7.28
N ASN A 337 -18.57 -10.28 -8.41
CA ASN A 337 -18.28 -8.85 -8.49
C ASN A 337 -19.55 -8.00 -8.25
N ALA A 338 -19.41 -6.68 -8.39
CA ALA A 338 -20.51 -5.74 -8.23
C ALA A 338 -21.65 -5.92 -9.26
N SER A 339 -21.39 -6.50 -10.44
CA SER A 339 -22.42 -6.80 -11.45
C SER A 339 -23.13 -8.13 -11.22
N GLY A 340 -22.77 -8.87 -10.17
CA GLY A 340 -23.36 -10.17 -9.85
C GLY A 340 -22.77 -11.35 -10.64
N LYS A 341 -21.82 -11.10 -11.55
CA LYS A 341 -21.09 -12.18 -12.26
C LYS A 341 -20.00 -12.75 -11.35
N ILE A 342 -19.74 -14.05 -11.47
CA ILE A 342 -18.61 -14.68 -10.76
C ILE A 342 -17.32 -14.05 -11.29
N ALA A 343 -16.54 -13.45 -10.40
CA ALA A 343 -15.22 -12.95 -10.69
C ALA A 343 -14.15 -14.00 -10.38
N TYR A 344 -14.30 -14.69 -9.25
CA TYR A 344 -13.35 -15.69 -8.76
C TYR A 344 -14.07 -16.82 -8.03
N PHE A 345 -13.39 -17.94 -7.86
CA PHE A 345 -13.67 -18.87 -6.76
C PHE A 345 -12.67 -18.63 -5.64
N VAL A 346 -13.13 -18.63 -4.39
CA VAL A 346 -12.27 -18.62 -3.21
C VAL A 346 -12.21 -20.03 -2.63
N GLY A 347 -11.00 -20.56 -2.46
CA GLY A 347 -10.74 -21.81 -1.75
C GLY A 347 -10.09 -21.50 -0.41
N VAL A 348 -10.77 -21.81 0.70
CA VAL A 348 -10.26 -21.62 2.07
C VAL A 348 -9.86 -22.96 2.65
N GLN A 349 -8.61 -23.10 3.07
CA GLN A 349 -8.03 -24.34 3.58
C GLN A 349 -7.89 -24.26 5.10
N ILE A 350 -8.29 -25.34 5.78
CA ILE A 350 -7.96 -25.58 7.17
C ILE A 350 -7.38 -26.98 7.26
N GLU A 351 -6.20 -27.09 7.87
CA GLU A 351 -5.65 -28.39 8.23
C GLU A 351 -6.49 -29.00 9.36
N ASP A 352 -7.09 -30.14 9.08
CA ASP A 352 -7.96 -30.86 10.00
C ASP A 352 -7.15 -31.93 10.75
N ASP A 353 -6.62 -31.55 11.90
CA ASP A 353 -5.92 -32.45 12.81
C ASP A 353 -6.91 -33.15 13.74
N CYS A 354 -6.91 -34.49 13.72
CA CYS A 354 -7.79 -35.33 14.55
C CYS A 354 -7.66 -35.09 16.07
N LYS A 355 -6.65 -34.32 16.52
CA LYS A 355 -6.26 -34.14 17.93
C LYS A 355 -6.75 -32.84 18.58
N ASN A 356 -7.20 -31.84 17.83
CA ASN A 356 -7.54 -30.52 18.39
C ASN A 356 -9.05 -30.27 18.43
N ARG A 357 -9.74 -30.92 19.38
CA ARG A 357 -11.10 -30.55 19.81
C ARG A 357 -11.11 -29.69 21.08
N ASP A 358 -10.07 -28.87 21.29
CA ASP A 358 -10.03 -27.97 22.43
C ASP A 358 -10.85 -26.69 22.15
N GLY A 359 -11.98 -26.62 22.85
CA GLY A 359 -13.08 -25.69 22.65
C GLY A 359 -12.87 -24.29 23.23
N HIS A 360 -11.93 -23.52 22.70
CA HIS A 360 -11.94 -22.05 22.84
C HIS A 360 -11.57 -21.37 21.53
N GLY A 361 -12.55 -21.23 20.63
CA GLY A 361 -12.42 -20.48 19.37
C GLY A 361 -13.62 -20.68 18.43
N LEU A 362 -13.68 -19.89 17.36
CA LEU A 362 -14.66 -20.10 16.28
C LEU A 362 -14.51 -21.51 15.68
N SER A 363 -15.64 -22.15 15.34
CA SER A 363 -15.62 -23.44 14.66
C SER A 363 -14.86 -23.34 13.32
N PRO A 364 -14.27 -24.44 12.80
CA PRO A 364 -13.58 -24.43 11.51
C PRO A 364 -14.43 -23.84 10.39
N GLU A 365 -15.73 -24.18 10.37
CA GLU A 365 -16.72 -23.63 9.45
C GLU A 365 -16.87 -22.11 9.58
N MET A 366 -17.03 -21.59 10.80
CA MET A 366 -17.12 -20.14 11.02
C MET A 366 -15.84 -19.41 10.57
N ARG A 367 -14.67 -20.02 10.77
CA ARG A 367 -13.40 -19.45 10.28
C ARG A 367 -13.38 -19.40 8.76
N GLN A 368 -13.79 -20.48 8.08
CA GLN A 368 -13.89 -20.50 6.61
C GLN A 368 -14.86 -19.45 6.09
N LEU A 369 -16.10 -19.43 6.60
CA LEU A 369 -17.14 -18.49 6.18
C LEU A 369 -16.75 -17.03 6.45
N SER A 370 -16.07 -16.74 7.56
CA SER A 370 -15.56 -15.40 7.85
C SER A 370 -14.54 -14.93 6.80
N ALA A 371 -13.63 -15.82 6.38
CA ALA A 371 -12.65 -15.52 5.34
C ALA A 371 -13.35 -15.31 3.98
N VAL A 372 -14.31 -16.17 3.63
CA VAL A 372 -15.13 -16.01 2.42
C VAL A 372 -15.87 -14.67 2.42
N GLY A 373 -16.47 -14.29 3.55
CA GLY A 373 -17.14 -12.99 3.72
C GLY A 373 -16.19 -11.82 3.46
N ALA A 374 -15.01 -11.84 4.08
CA ALA A 374 -13.99 -10.80 3.87
C ALA A 374 -13.51 -10.72 2.42
N VAL A 375 -13.30 -11.86 1.76
CA VAL A 375 -12.94 -11.91 0.34
C VAL A 375 -14.06 -11.36 -0.55
N LYS A 376 -15.32 -11.74 -0.30
CA LYS A 376 -16.49 -11.25 -1.06
C LYS A 376 -16.61 -9.73 -0.97
N VAL A 377 -16.38 -9.16 0.22
CA VAL A 377 -16.36 -7.70 0.40
C VAL A 377 -15.23 -7.08 -0.41
N ALA A 378 -13.99 -7.59 -0.28
CA ALA A 378 -12.83 -7.05 -0.99
C ALA A 378 -13.02 -7.03 -2.51
N VAL A 379 -13.48 -8.15 -3.09
CA VAL A 379 -13.71 -8.26 -4.55
C VAL A 379 -14.80 -7.29 -5.01
N ARG A 380 -15.93 -7.20 -4.28
CA ARG A 380 -17.01 -6.26 -4.62
C ARG A 380 -16.54 -4.81 -4.58
N THR A 381 -15.81 -4.41 -3.54
CA THR A 381 -15.30 -3.02 -3.41
C THR A 381 -14.30 -2.65 -4.49
N SER A 382 -13.48 -3.59 -4.95
CA SER A 382 -12.54 -3.35 -6.05
C SER A 382 -13.25 -3.21 -7.40
N SER A 383 -14.37 -3.89 -7.62
CA SER A 383 -15.13 -3.80 -8.88
C SER A 383 -15.95 -2.51 -9.02
N ILE A 384 -16.26 -1.81 -7.93
CA ILE A 384 -17.09 -0.59 -7.96
C ILE A 384 -16.36 0.59 -8.64
N SER A 385 -15.03 0.67 -8.56
CA SER A 385 -14.26 1.76 -9.19
C SER A 385 -14.11 1.66 -10.70
N ALA A 386 -14.19 0.45 -11.27
CA ALA A 386 -14.08 0.27 -12.71
C ALA A 386 -15.33 0.79 -13.47
N GLY A 387 -16.44 1.05 -12.77
CA GLY A 387 -17.73 1.37 -13.38
C GLY A 387 -18.10 2.85 -13.45
N SER A 388 -17.40 3.77 -12.76
CA SER A 388 -17.86 5.17 -12.64
C SER A 388 -17.17 6.19 -13.55
N SER A 389 -16.39 5.76 -14.55
CA SER A 389 -15.71 6.68 -15.50
C SER A 389 -16.41 6.80 -16.85
N LYS A 390 -17.74 6.76 -16.88
CA LYS A 390 -18.55 7.21 -18.03
C LYS A 390 -19.83 7.86 -17.54
N SER A 391 -19.79 9.17 -17.32
CA SER A 391 -20.93 10.09 -17.37
C SER A 391 -20.42 11.47 -17.70
#